data_AF-A0AA41FZ92-F1
#
_entry.id   AF-A0AA41FZ92-F1
#
_cell.length_a   1.000
_cell.length_b   1.000
_cell.length_c   1.000
_cell.angle_alpha   90.00
_cell.angle_beta   90.00
_cell.angle_gamma   90.00
#
_symmetry.space_group_name_H-M   'P 1'
#
loop_
_entity.id
_entity.type
_entity.pdbx_description
1 polymer ?
#
loop_
_entity_poly.entity_id
_entity_poly.type
_entity_poly.pdbx_seq_one_letter_code
_entity_poly.pdbx_strand_id
1 'polypeptide(L)'
;MTDTDIHDGSSDRSLAPDGGTTTDAAREHQNTNYLEEEVNLLSPSTAYMRDHLRIVWSGFIVWALIVFGPVTLTVIAPETMTSITVPPGFPLHYFTVAFGGPTGALVLAFWYARKRDSLDEKYGIDHSVVETDAESDGGERGDAAATDGGVEQ
;
A
#
# COMPACT_ATOMS: atom_id res chain seq x y z
N MET A 1 10.97 19.45 -77.04
CA MET A 1 11.55 19.96 -75.78
C MET A 1 10.39 20.17 -74.83
N THR A 2 9.82 19.08 -74.32
CA THR A 2 10.12 18.38 -73.05
C THR A 2 9.29 18.97 -71.93
N ASP A 3 8.14 18.33 -71.69
CA ASP A 3 7.33 18.45 -70.48
C ASP A 3 8.17 18.17 -69.23
N THR A 4 7.92 18.90 -68.16
CA THR A 4 8.45 18.59 -66.82
C THR A 4 7.32 18.78 -65.82
N ASP A 5 6.65 17.67 -65.54
CA ASP A 5 5.83 17.48 -64.36
C ASP A 5 6.71 17.58 -63.11
N ILE A 6 6.43 18.55 -62.24
CA ILE A 6 6.93 18.54 -60.86
C ILE A 6 5.74 18.41 -59.94
N HIS A 7 5.55 17.19 -59.45
CA HIS A 7 4.83 16.92 -58.21
C HIS A 7 5.64 17.52 -57.05
N ASP A 8 5.04 18.40 -56.26
CA ASP A 8 5.50 18.59 -54.88
C ASP A 8 4.32 18.45 -53.93
N GLY A 9 4.51 17.54 -52.98
CA GLY A 9 3.51 16.98 -52.11
C GLY A 9 3.30 17.82 -50.86
N SER A 10 2.06 17.83 -50.41
CA SER A 10 1.60 17.95 -49.02
C SER A 10 2.69 18.19 -47.97
N SER A 11 2.88 19.45 -47.59
CA SER A 11 3.60 19.82 -46.37
C SER A 11 2.70 19.62 -45.14
N ASP A 12 2.37 18.37 -44.83
CA ASP A 12 1.70 18.02 -43.58
C ASP A 12 2.75 18.01 -42.46
N ARG A 13 2.79 19.11 -41.72
CA ARG A 13 3.82 19.42 -40.73
C ARG A 13 3.52 18.59 -39.48
N SER A 14 3.99 17.35 -39.47
CA SER A 14 3.94 16.46 -38.31
C SER A 14 4.71 17.10 -37.14
N LEU A 15 3.96 17.68 -36.20
CA LEU A 15 4.48 18.18 -34.93
C LEU A 15 4.85 16.96 -34.09
N ALA A 16 6.14 16.66 -34.02
CA ALA A 16 6.67 15.68 -33.09
C ALA A 16 6.55 16.23 -31.65
N PRO A 17 5.89 15.54 -30.71
CA PRO A 17 5.87 15.95 -29.31
C PRO A 17 7.29 15.81 -28.72
N ASP A 18 7.76 16.87 -28.07
CA ASP A 18 9.06 16.98 -27.42
C ASP A 18 9.05 16.19 -26.11
N GLY A 19 9.13 14.86 -26.22
CA GLY A 19 9.11 13.90 -25.12
C GLY A 19 9.64 14.46 -23.79
N GLY A 20 8.72 14.95 -22.96
CA GLY A 20 9.00 15.57 -21.68
C GLY A 20 9.71 14.58 -20.77
N THR A 21 10.63 15.10 -19.98
CA THR A 21 11.44 14.36 -19.01
C THR A 21 10.56 13.83 -17.87
N THR A 22 9.77 12.81 -18.14
CA THR A 22 9.22 11.94 -17.11
C THR A 22 10.39 11.15 -16.53
N THR A 23 10.55 11.29 -15.21
CA THR A 23 11.56 10.61 -14.40
C THR A 23 11.68 9.14 -14.78
N ASP A 24 12.88 8.57 -14.72
CA ASP A 24 13.13 7.17 -15.12
C ASP A 24 12.17 6.17 -14.47
N ALA A 25 11.67 6.47 -13.27
CA ALA A 25 10.64 5.71 -12.56
C ALA A 25 9.30 5.61 -13.30
N ALA A 26 8.86 6.69 -13.97
CA ALA A 26 7.63 6.68 -14.77
C ALA A 26 7.79 5.88 -16.07
N ARG A 27 8.99 5.87 -16.65
CA ARG A 27 9.32 5.06 -17.84
C ARG A 27 9.39 3.56 -17.51
N GLU A 28 9.90 3.22 -16.33
CA GLU A 28 9.95 1.84 -15.83
C GLU A 28 8.55 1.29 -15.54
N HIS A 29 7.64 2.14 -15.03
CA HIS A 29 6.23 1.78 -14.80
C HIS A 29 5.46 1.52 -16.11
N GLN A 30 5.75 2.27 -17.18
CA GLN A 30 5.12 2.08 -18.51
C GLN A 30 5.63 0.84 -19.25
N ASN A 31 6.84 0.35 -18.94
CA ASN A 31 7.41 -0.85 -19.58
C ASN A 31 7.07 -2.16 -18.87
N THR A 32 6.39 -2.12 -17.72
CA THR A 32 6.05 -3.32 -16.99
C THR A 32 4.72 -3.87 -17.51
N ASN A 33 4.75 -4.99 -18.23
CA ASN A 33 3.55 -5.66 -18.73
C ASN A 33 2.91 -6.50 -17.63
N TYR A 34 2.03 -5.87 -16.84
CA TYR A 34 1.30 -6.49 -15.72
C TYR A 34 0.31 -7.60 -16.14
N LEU A 35 0.09 -7.81 -17.43
CA LEU A 35 -0.89 -8.79 -17.95
C LEU A 35 -0.25 -10.08 -18.47
N GLU A 36 1.03 -10.06 -18.84
CA GLU A 36 1.73 -11.21 -19.43
C GLU A 36 2.78 -11.84 -18.51
N GLU A 37 3.20 -11.16 -17.44
CA GLU A 37 4.26 -11.66 -16.56
C GLU A 37 3.69 -12.38 -15.33
N GLU A 38 4.14 -13.62 -15.11
CA GLU A 38 3.77 -14.41 -13.93
C GLU A 38 4.19 -13.69 -12.64
N VAL A 39 3.20 -13.13 -11.94
CA VAL A 39 3.43 -12.38 -10.70
C VAL A 39 3.84 -13.34 -9.59
N ASN A 40 5.14 -13.45 -9.33
CA ASN A 40 5.63 -14.17 -8.15
C ASN A 40 5.36 -13.33 -6.89
N LEU A 41 4.37 -13.73 -6.10
CA LEU A 41 3.98 -13.07 -4.85
C LEU A 41 5.12 -13.00 -3.81
N LEU A 42 6.10 -13.90 -3.91
CA LEU A 42 7.26 -13.95 -3.02
C LEU A 42 8.46 -13.16 -3.56
N SER A 43 8.46 -12.82 -4.86
CA SER A 43 9.49 -12.00 -5.51
C SER A 43 8.85 -11.06 -6.54
N PRO A 44 8.19 -9.97 -6.10
CA PRO A 44 7.53 -9.07 -7.03
C PRO A 44 8.54 -8.38 -7.95
N SER A 45 8.20 -8.26 -9.24
CA SER A 45 9.08 -7.72 -10.28
C SER A 45 9.25 -6.20 -10.19
N THR A 46 8.29 -5.46 -9.62
CA THR A 46 8.36 -4.00 -9.52
C THR A 46 9.11 -3.51 -8.28
N ALA A 47 9.81 -2.38 -8.41
CA ALA A 47 10.51 -1.75 -7.29
C ALA A 47 9.55 -1.31 -6.17
N TYR A 48 8.36 -0.80 -6.51
CA TYR A 48 7.33 -0.39 -5.56
C TYR A 48 6.88 -1.54 -4.65
N MET A 49 6.53 -2.69 -5.24
CA MET A 49 6.03 -3.84 -4.47
C MET A 49 7.10 -4.46 -3.57
N ARG A 50 8.37 -4.46 -3.99
CA ARG A 50 9.48 -4.93 -3.15
C ARG A 50 9.66 -4.04 -1.92
N ASP A 51 9.54 -2.73 -2.08
CA ASP A 51 9.66 -1.79 -0.96
C ASP A 51 8.43 -1.83 -0.05
N HIS A 52 7.22 -1.97 -0.61
CA HIS A 52 6.01 -2.22 0.16
C HIS A 52 6.13 -3.50 1.00
N LEU A 53 6.57 -4.60 0.39
CA LEU A 53 6.74 -5.89 1.06
C LEU A 53 7.75 -5.80 2.21
N ARG A 54 8.84 -5.03 2.07
CA ARG A 54 9.79 -4.76 3.16
C ARG A 54 9.13 -4.03 4.34
N ILE A 55 8.25 -3.07 4.06
CA ILE A 55 7.50 -2.34 5.09
C ILE A 55 6.53 -3.30 5.81
N VAL A 56 5.79 -4.13 5.06
CA VAL A 56 4.88 -5.12 5.63
C VAL A 56 5.65 -6.14 6.48
N TRP A 57 6.77 -6.66 5.98
CA TRP A 57 7.54 -7.68 6.68
C TRP A 57 8.20 -7.14 7.96
N SER A 58 8.73 -5.91 7.92
CA SER A 58 9.22 -5.24 9.13
C SER A 58 8.10 -4.99 10.15
N GLY A 59 6.92 -4.54 9.70
CA GLY A 59 5.74 -4.43 10.55
C GLY A 59 5.35 -5.77 11.17
N PHE A 60 5.35 -6.84 10.38
CA PHE A 60 5.04 -8.19 10.84
C PHE A 60 6.01 -8.69 11.92
N ILE A 61 7.32 -8.49 11.77
CA ILE A 61 8.30 -8.84 12.82
C ILE A 61 8.00 -8.09 14.11
N VAL A 62 7.82 -6.77 14.02
CA VAL A 62 7.57 -5.93 15.20
C VAL A 62 6.27 -6.35 15.89
N TRP A 63 5.22 -6.59 15.11
CA TRP A 63 3.96 -7.12 15.60
C TRP A 63 4.14 -8.47 16.31
N ALA A 64 4.86 -9.39 15.69
CA ALA A 64 5.11 -10.72 16.26
C ALA A 64 5.86 -10.62 17.58
N LEU A 65 6.85 -9.73 17.69
CA LEU A 65 7.56 -9.47 18.96
C LEU A 65 6.63 -8.86 20.03
N ILE A 66 5.73 -7.97 19.66
CA ILE A 66 4.78 -7.36 20.60
C ILE A 66 3.78 -8.40 21.12
N VAL A 67 3.24 -9.25 20.23
CA VAL A 67 2.19 -10.21 20.57
C VAL A 67 2.75 -11.47 21.22
N PHE A 68 3.79 -12.07 20.63
CA PHE A 68 4.38 -13.31 21.11
C PHE A 68 5.50 -13.08 22.12
N GLY A 69 6.11 -11.88 22.17
CA GLY A 69 7.20 -11.56 23.09
C GLY A 69 6.85 -11.83 24.55
N PRO A 70 5.75 -11.27 25.11
CA PRO A 70 5.36 -11.51 26.49
C PRO A 70 5.15 -13.00 26.82
N VAL A 71 4.50 -13.74 25.93
CA VAL A 71 4.24 -15.18 26.10
C VAL A 71 5.54 -15.96 26.08
N THR A 72 6.40 -15.70 25.09
CA THR A 72 7.70 -16.35 24.94
C THR A 72 8.63 -16.04 26.11
N LEU A 73 8.63 -14.78 26.59
CA LEU A 73 9.45 -14.38 27.72
C LEU A 73 8.96 -15.04 29.02
N THR A 74 7.67 -15.31 29.17
CA THR A 74 7.14 -16.04 30.34
C THR A 74 7.64 -17.48 30.38
N VAL A 75 7.88 -18.10 29.23
CA VAL A 75 8.48 -19.45 29.15
C VAL A 75 9.97 -19.42 29.47
N ILE A 76 10.70 -18.42 28.97
CA ILE A 76 12.16 -18.32 29.12
C ILE A 76 12.57 -17.78 30.49
N ALA A 77 11.79 -16.85 31.05
CA ALA A 77 12.07 -16.14 32.29
C ALA A 77 10.81 -16.05 33.18
N PRO A 78 10.28 -17.19 33.66
CA PRO A 78 9.04 -17.23 34.43
C PRO A 78 9.13 -16.47 35.75
N GLU A 79 10.27 -16.55 36.44
CA GLU A 79 10.49 -15.86 37.72
C GLU A 79 10.39 -14.34 37.58
N THR A 80 11.02 -13.74 36.56
CA THR A 80 10.98 -12.28 36.36
C THR A 80 9.59 -11.82 35.90
N MET A 81 8.93 -12.58 35.03
CA MET A 81 7.60 -12.25 34.50
C MET A 81 6.48 -12.39 35.54
N THR A 82 6.68 -13.18 36.59
CA THR A 82 5.69 -13.39 37.66
C THR A 82 5.99 -12.61 38.94
N SER A 83 7.26 -12.34 39.26
CA SER A 83 7.65 -11.59 40.46
C SER A 83 7.54 -10.07 40.29
N ILE A 84 7.73 -9.55 39.08
CA ILE A 84 7.60 -8.12 38.81
C ILE A 84 6.13 -7.75 38.77
N THR A 85 5.76 -6.75 39.58
CA THR A 85 4.42 -6.19 39.60
C THR A 85 4.45 -4.71 39.21
N VAL A 86 3.48 -4.29 38.40
CA VAL A 86 3.22 -2.89 38.08
C VAL A 86 2.34 -2.32 39.20
N PRO A 87 2.69 -1.17 39.82
CA PRO A 87 1.87 -0.57 40.87
C PRO A 87 0.42 -0.41 40.41
N PRO A 88 -0.58 -0.88 41.19
CA PRO A 88 -0.54 -1.23 42.62
C PRO A 88 -0.32 -2.72 42.97
N GLY A 89 0.21 -3.55 42.05
CA GLY A 89 0.46 -4.98 42.29
C GLY A 89 0.05 -5.90 41.15
N PHE A 90 -0.14 -5.36 39.94
CA PHE A 90 -0.61 -6.11 38.79
C PHE A 90 0.54 -6.89 38.13
N PRO A 91 0.41 -8.21 37.85
CA PRO A 91 1.52 -8.99 37.31
C PRO A 91 1.97 -8.50 35.94
N LEU A 92 3.30 -8.43 35.73
CA LEU A 92 3.90 -7.84 34.53
C LEU A 92 3.48 -8.54 33.22
N HIS A 93 3.40 -9.87 33.22
CA HIS A 93 3.01 -10.62 32.03
C HIS A 93 1.57 -10.30 31.59
N TYR A 94 0.63 -10.14 32.53
CA TYR A 94 -0.72 -9.69 32.18
C TYR A 94 -0.74 -8.25 31.67
N PHE A 95 0.07 -7.38 32.28
CA PHE A 95 0.16 -5.97 31.87
C PHE A 95 0.64 -5.82 30.43
N THR A 96 1.73 -6.50 30.11
CA THR A 96 2.38 -6.43 28.80
C THR A 96 1.49 -6.98 27.69
N VAL A 97 0.70 -8.02 27.94
CA VAL A 97 -0.29 -8.52 26.96
C VAL A 97 -1.47 -7.54 26.84
N ALA A 98 -2.07 -7.13 27.96
CA ALA A 98 -3.29 -6.32 27.95
C ALA A 98 -3.06 -4.90 27.42
N PHE A 99 -1.92 -4.30 27.72
CA PHE A 99 -1.59 -2.94 27.27
C PHE A 99 -0.69 -2.93 26.04
N GLY A 100 0.33 -3.81 25.99
CA GLY A 100 1.30 -3.85 24.92
C GLY A 100 0.70 -4.28 23.58
N GLY A 101 -0.23 -5.23 23.57
CA GLY A 101 -0.92 -5.65 22.35
C GLY A 101 -1.69 -4.50 21.68
N PRO A 102 -2.71 -3.92 22.34
CA PRO A 102 -3.49 -2.82 21.78
C PRO A 102 -2.65 -1.56 21.48
N THR A 103 -1.79 -1.14 22.41
CA THR A 103 -0.96 0.06 22.22
C THR A 103 0.05 -0.15 21.10
N GLY A 104 0.67 -1.32 21.04
CA GLY A 104 1.58 -1.71 19.98
C GLY A 104 0.89 -1.71 18.61
N ALA A 105 -0.33 -2.21 18.52
CA ALA A 105 -1.12 -2.17 17.29
C ALA A 105 -1.42 -0.74 16.83
N LEU A 106 -1.81 0.16 17.75
CA LEU A 106 -2.05 1.57 17.42
C LEU A 106 -0.80 2.29 16.92
N VAL A 107 0.33 2.09 17.61
CA VAL A 107 1.62 2.66 17.19
C VAL A 107 2.04 2.11 15.84
N LEU A 108 1.89 0.81 15.62
CA LEU A 108 2.27 0.16 14.36
C LEU A 108 1.37 0.62 13.20
N ALA A 109 0.07 0.78 13.42
CA ALA A 109 -0.86 1.32 12.42
C ALA A 109 -0.48 2.75 12.01
N PHE A 110 -0.19 3.61 12.99
CA PHE A 110 0.26 4.98 12.73
C PHE A 110 1.59 5.04 11.98
N TRP A 111 2.55 4.20 12.38
CA TRP A 111 3.83 4.08 11.69
C TRP A 111 3.67 3.56 10.26
N TYR A 112 2.85 2.53 10.08
CA TYR A 112 2.58 1.92 8.78
C TYR A 112 1.91 2.91 7.84
N ALA A 113 0.91 3.67 8.31
CA ALA A 113 0.25 4.71 7.51
C ALA A 113 1.28 5.71 6.96
N ARG A 114 2.15 6.25 7.82
CA ARG A 114 3.23 7.16 7.38
C ARG A 114 4.20 6.52 6.40
N LYS A 115 4.55 5.25 6.59
CA LYS A 115 5.46 4.54 5.69
C LYS A 115 4.83 4.26 4.34
N ARG A 116 3.52 4.02 4.30
CA ARG A 116 2.76 3.89 3.07
C ARG A 116 2.70 5.23 2.33
N ASP A 117 2.33 6.32 3.01
CA ASP A 117 2.27 7.65 2.38
C ASP A 117 3.64 8.07 1.81
N SER A 118 4.72 7.82 2.55
CA SER A 118 6.09 8.08 2.07
C SER A 118 6.50 7.19 0.89
N LEU A 119 5.94 5.98 0.80
CA LEU A 119 6.19 5.08 -0.33
C LEU A 119 5.44 5.59 -1.55
N ASP A 120 4.18 5.98 -1.40
CA ASP A 120 3.34 6.51 -2.47
C ASP A 120 3.98 7.77 -3.07
N GLU A 121 4.47 8.69 -2.23
CA GLU A 121 5.19 9.89 -2.67
C GLU A 121 6.49 9.57 -3.43
N LYS A 122 7.26 8.58 -2.97
CA LYS A 122 8.50 8.13 -3.65
C LYS A 122 8.24 7.66 -5.08
N TYR A 123 7.09 7.05 -5.32
CA TYR A 123 6.71 6.50 -6.63
C TYR A 123 5.73 7.41 -7.40
N GLY A 124 5.42 8.61 -6.86
CA GLY A 124 4.54 9.59 -7.51
C GLY A 124 3.08 9.15 -7.61
N ILE A 125 2.63 8.28 -6.70
CA ILE A 125 1.24 7.81 -6.65
C ILE A 125 0.42 8.87 -5.92
N ASP A 126 -0.39 9.62 -6.67
CA ASP A 126 -1.29 10.62 -6.10
C ASP A 126 -2.69 10.04 -5.93
N HIS A 127 -3.13 9.92 -4.68
CA HIS A 127 -4.48 9.46 -4.33
C HIS A 127 -5.43 10.64 -4.04
N SER A 128 -4.97 11.89 -4.18
CA SER A 128 -5.80 13.09 -3.98
C SER A 128 -6.75 13.38 -5.14
N VAL A 129 -6.51 12.77 -6.31
CA VAL A 129 -7.39 12.80 -7.47
C VAL A 129 -8.32 11.60 -7.40
N VAL A 130 -9.31 11.65 -6.52
CA VAL A 130 -10.59 11.02 -6.87
C VAL A 130 -11.21 11.94 -7.91
N GLU A 131 -10.78 11.78 -9.16
CA GLU A 131 -11.50 12.36 -10.29
C GLU A 131 -12.94 11.89 -10.11
N THR A 132 -13.81 12.85 -9.85
CA THR A 132 -15.24 12.63 -9.78
C THR A 132 -15.74 12.48 -11.21
N ASP A 133 -15.15 11.56 -11.96
CA ASP A 133 -15.69 11.06 -13.21
C ASP A 133 -16.75 10.03 -12.82
N ALA A 134 -17.87 10.61 -12.42
CA ALA A 134 -19.15 9.96 -12.46
C ALA A 134 -19.48 9.64 -13.92
N GLU A 135 -18.92 8.57 -14.48
CA GLU A 135 -19.56 7.82 -15.56
C GLU A 135 -18.88 6.45 -15.77
N SER A 136 -19.60 5.42 -15.35
CA SER A 136 -19.61 4.07 -15.94
C SER A 136 -18.34 3.21 -15.81
N ASP A 137 -18.19 2.48 -14.72
CA ASP A 137 -18.20 1.00 -14.77
C ASP A 137 -18.42 0.39 -13.37
N GLY A 138 -19.15 -0.72 -13.31
CA GLY A 138 -19.68 -1.28 -12.07
C GLY A 138 -18.66 -1.96 -11.16
N GLY A 139 -18.79 -1.76 -9.85
CA GLY A 139 -18.08 -2.58 -8.86
C GLY A 139 -18.07 -1.98 -7.46
N GLU A 140 -18.92 -2.51 -6.58
CA GLU A 140 -18.80 -2.47 -5.12
C GLU A 140 -19.01 -1.10 -4.45
N ARG A 141 -20.26 -0.63 -4.57
CA ARG A 141 -20.88 0.32 -3.65
C ARG A 141 -20.79 -0.25 -2.22
N GLY A 142 -20.09 0.49 -1.37
CA GLY A 142 -20.06 0.28 0.07
C GLY A 142 -21.45 0.03 0.65
N ASP A 143 -21.47 -0.94 1.55
CA ASP A 143 -22.54 -1.39 2.44
C ASP A 143 -23.63 -0.33 2.71
N ALA A 144 -24.61 -0.27 1.80
CA ALA A 144 -25.85 0.44 1.99
C ALA A 144 -26.85 -0.59 2.54
N ALA A 145 -26.97 -0.63 3.87
CA ALA A 145 -27.96 -1.44 4.56
C ALA A 145 -29.36 -1.22 3.97
N ALA A 146 -29.95 -2.28 3.40
CA ALA A 146 -31.31 -2.26 2.89
C ALA A 146 -32.29 -2.21 4.06
N THR A 147 -32.96 -1.07 4.24
CA THR A 147 -34.14 -0.99 5.11
C THR A 147 -35.36 -1.46 4.31
N ASP A 148 -35.71 -2.74 4.46
CA ASP A 148 -36.97 -3.30 3.94
C ASP A 148 -38.15 -2.68 4.70
N GLY A 149 -38.95 -1.88 3.99
CA GLY A 149 -40.12 -1.19 4.50
C GLY A 149 -41.32 -2.13 4.58
N GLY A 150 -41.65 -2.56 5.79
CA GLY A 150 -42.95 -3.16 6.09
C GLY A 150 -44.04 -2.09 6.09
N VAL A 151 -44.88 -2.07 5.06
CA VAL A 151 -46.14 -1.32 5.03
C VAL A 151 -47.20 -2.03 5.88
N GLU A 152 -47.86 -1.25 6.74
CA GLU A 152 -48.97 -1.68 7.58
C GLU A 152 -50.15 -2.17 6.72
N GLN A 153 -50.71 -3.34 7.06
CA GLN A 153 -52.01 -3.81 6.60
C GLN A 153 -52.93 -4.00 7.79
#